data_AF-A0A081AZ59-F1
#
_entry.id   AF-A0A081AZ59-F1
#
_cell.length_a   1.000
_cell.length_b   1.000
_cell.length_c   1.000
_cell.angle_alpha   90.00
_cell.angle_beta   90.00
_cell.angle_gamma   90.00
#
_symmetry.space_group_name_H-M   'P 1'
#
loop_
_entity.id
_entity.type
_entity.pdbx_description
1 polymer ?
#
loop_
_entity_poly.entity_id
_entity_poly.type
_entity_poly.pdbx_seq_one_letter_code
_entity_poly.pdbx_strand_id
1 'polypeptide(L)'
;MATKRPRLDAEDDPGPNSQVKKIEDISLELSHLTTETKRRRQDVAARRAANADKDVSVIKISLKSFCTEQSKTLPWEEVLKDMNKMVLEAYVLANMHIVRLCHLRLPVEPLTQNFFHQCLSTVSSGRPLGNEHFRASVKLYNSWRAAGAPRASNRHIARGWQHNAALQMKTNSENAVKLNFYRRLHKQIKRSYYIDGSEVYLMLKSILDPVYDGDDVEILAWRARIPRKNNGYLDDKPHLLLPLTFMFLSDIEEWNHRNRETQGYEEICHFSLLPTKKGFECSHFTMCNLGLRALLKRAGIAVPNEDVWIAEADSWWRKLFRIEKFETVNRKFSGVIETDGKAVSIVLRKPKREIVETALDEKDYDVLWGLDPGRRDLFVATNQFGEKIFCTTREFYGDAHYKKRNQKTMVWQENRPAVLEAVRNMPTKKTASLEQLEAYVKFMTPRMDLLLEFRIHKPFRKLRFRRYILAKKKLRQLCQRLTAQAGRRTVVGFGDWSNTDVSGLLKKCPAGPVNSFRRELKKHCRVETIDEFRTSKLHLVCHCEMKNQYSKRLCKKDGVERTLKVHSVLHCTNNGCHGMTVNRDENASKNMLMLLIECKLCGQPRPLAFSRPRT
;
A
#
# COMPACT_ATOMS: atom_id res chain seq x y z
N MET A 1 0.84 40.45 -9.52
CA MET A 1 1.40 40.28 -10.87
C MET A 1 2.81 39.74 -10.70
N ALA A 2 3.00 38.44 -10.91
CA ALA A 2 4.27 37.77 -10.71
C ALA A 2 5.05 37.79 -12.04
N THR A 3 6.18 38.48 -12.03
CA THR A 3 7.13 38.52 -13.14
C THR A 3 7.65 37.11 -13.45
N LYS A 4 7.59 36.71 -14.72
CA LYS A 4 8.24 35.49 -15.24
C LYS A 4 9.73 35.55 -14.86
N ARG A 5 10.27 34.47 -14.30
CA ARG A 5 11.72 34.32 -14.09
C ARG A 5 12.47 34.33 -15.43
N PRO A 6 13.67 34.90 -15.52
CA PRO A 6 14.55 34.73 -16.66
C PRO A 6 15.07 33.28 -16.73
N ARG A 7 15.42 32.87 -17.95
CA ARG A 7 16.07 31.60 -18.28
C ARG A 7 17.35 31.45 -17.45
N LEU A 8 17.51 30.29 -16.80
CA LEU A 8 18.80 29.85 -16.30
C LEU A 8 19.46 29.11 -17.46
N ASP A 9 20.47 29.74 -18.03
CA ASP A 9 21.45 29.08 -18.86
C ASP A 9 22.16 28.01 -18.03
N ALA A 10 22.38 26.87 -18.65
CA ALA A 10 23.17 25.79 -18.10
C ALA A 10 24.64 26.19 -18.14
N GLU A 11 25.22 26.52 -17.00
CA GLU A 11 26.60 26.21 -16.59
C GLU A 11 26.80 26.62 -15.12
N ASP A 12 27.77 26.00 -14.45
CA ASP A 12 28.11 26.05 -13.01
C ASP A 12 27.39 25.05 -12.06
N ASP A 13 27.84 23.79 -12.17
CA ASP A 13 27.80 22.74 -11.14
C ASP A 13 28.69 23.19 -9.94
N PRO A 14 28.19 23.31 -8.70
CA PRO A 14 29.06 23.61 -7.57
C PRO A 14 29.93 22.38 -7.25
N GLY A 15 31.22 22.50 -7.61
CA GLY A 15 32.29 21.56 -7.29
C GLY A 15 32.54 21.36 -5.78
N PRO A 16 33.53 20.53 -5.42
CA PRO A 16 33.34 19.47 -4.42
C PRO A 16 33.63 19.90 -2.97
N ASN A 17 32.81 19.40 -2.05
CA ASN A 17 33.11 19.39 -0.62
C ASN A 17 34.34 18.49 -0.36
N SER A 18 35.19 18.79 0.62
CA SER A 18 36.50 18.15 0.85
C SER A 18 36.47 16.62 1.10
N GLN A 19 35.29 16.03 1.16
CA GLN A 19 35.04 14.60 1.18
C GLN A 19 35.11 13.93 -0.20
N VAL A 20 34.86 14.66 -1.31
CA VAL A 20 34.82 14.13 -2.69
C VAL A 20 36.21 13.76 -3.20
N LYS A 21 37.25 14.55 -2.89
CA LYS A 21 38.64 14.22 -3.24
C LYS A 21 39.15 12.93 -2.57
N LYS A 22 38.72 12.64 -1.33
CA LYS A 22 39.04 11.37 -0.64
C LYS A 22 38.30 10.15 -1.21
N ILE A 23 37.25 10.36 -2.01
CA ILE A 23 36.39 9.31 -2.58
C ILE A 23 36.80 9.01 -4.03
N GLU A 24 37.32 10.00 -4.76
CA GLU A 24 37.82 9.86 -6.14
C GLU A 24 39.10 9.01 -6.22
N ASP A 25 40.04 9.18 -5.28
CA ASP A 25 41.34 8.48 -5.28
C ASP A 25 41.23 6.95 -5.11
N ILE A 26 40.15 6.43 -4.54
CA ILE A 26 39.91 4.98 -4.34
C ILE A 26 39.17 4.37 -5.54
N SER A 27 38.49 5.19 -6.34
CA SER A 27 37.60 4.73 -7.41
C SER A 27 38.31 4.46 -8.74
N LEU A 28 39.55 4.92 -8.90
CA LEU A 28 40.34 4.79 -10.14
C LEU A 28 41.03 3.42 -10.31
N GLU A 29 41.20 2.63 -9.25
CA GLU A 29 41.94 1.35 -9.29
C GLU A 29 41.10 0.12 -9.71
N LEU A 30 39.77 0.24 -9.85
CA LEU A 30 38.87 -0.94 -9.80
C LEU A 30 37.97 -1.12 -11.04
N SER A 31 38.28 -0.46 -12.14
CA SER A 31 37.48 -0.47 -13.38
C SER A 31 37.57 -1.77 -14.22
N HIS A 32 38.32 -2.79 -13.79
CA HIS A 32 38.47 -4.04 -14.53
C HIS A 32 37.99 -5.25 -13.69
N LEU A 33 36.82 -5.83 -14.04
CA LEU A 33 36.55 -7.27 -14.20
C LEU A 33 35.04 -7.64 -14.08
N THR A 34 34.44 -7.73 -15.27
CA THR A 34 33.51 -8.72 -15.85
C THR A 34 32.40 -9.48 -15.08
N THR A 35 31.36 -9.67 -15.89
CA THR A 35 30.02 -10.26 -15.74
C THR A 35 29.97 -11.79 -15.67
N GLU A 36 29.14 -12.34 -14.76
CA GLU A 36 28.76 -13.77 -14.73
C GLU A 36 27.26 -14.01 -15.02
N THR A 37 26.99 -15.03 -15.84
CA THR A 37 25.69 -15.49 -16.34
C THR A 37 24.94 -16.39 -15.34
N LYS A 38 23.61 -16.18 -15.19
CA LYS A 38 22.75 -16.85 -14.18
C LYS A 38 22.30 -18.27 -14.60
N ARG A 39 22.62 -19.30 -13.80
CA ARG A 39 22.07 -20.67 -13.87
C ARG A 39 20.58 -20.73 -13.46
N ARG A 40 19.73 -21.48 -14.20
CA ARG A 40 18.31 -21.76 -13.88
C ARG A 40 18.16 -23.05 -13.05
N ARG A 41 17.37 -22.97 -11.97
CA ARG A 41 17.06 -24.09 -11.04
C ARG A 41 15.76 -24.82 -11.42
N GLN A 42 15.83 -26.13 -11.65
CA GLN A 42 14.70 -26.96 -12.11
C GLN A 42 13.56 -27.12 -11.08
N ASP A 43 13.88 -27.15 -9.78
CA ASP A 43 12.88 -27.26 -8.70
C ASP A 43 11.90 -26.07 -8.67
N VAL A 44 12.37 -24.88 -9.04
CA VAL A 44 11.56 -23.67 -9.14
C VAL A 44 10.59 -23.74 -10.32
N ALA A 45 11.01 -24.35 -11.43
CA ALA A 45 10.16 -24.54 -12.61
C ALA A 45 9.02 -25.54 -12.31
N ALA A 46 9.35 -26.68 -11.69
CA ALA A 46 8.35 -27.68 -11.28
C ALA A 46 7.31 -27.09 -10.29
N ARG A 47 7.75 -26.27 -9.32
CA ARG A 47 6.84 -25.55 -8.41
C ARG A 47 5.94 -24.55 -9.13
N ARG A 48 6.42 -23.88 -10.19
CA ARG A 48 5.60 -22.95 -10.97
C ARG A 48 4.52 -23.69 -11.73
N ALA A 49 4.86 -24.80 -12.39
CA ALA A 49 3.90 -25.66 -13.08
C ALA A 49 2.84 -26.20 -12.11
N ALA A 50 3.25 -26.74 -10.96
CA ALA A 50 2.34 -27.27 -9.94
C ALA A 50 1.42 -26.22 -9.28
N ASN A 51 1.68 -24.93 -9.50
CA ASN A 51 0.88 -23.81 -8.98
C ASN A 51 0.05 -23.10 -10.06
N ALA A 52 0.20 -23.46 -11.34
CA ALA A 52 -0.46 -22.76 -12.45
C ALA A 52 -1.99 -22.74 -12.29
N ASP A 53 -2.57 -23.87 -11.84
CA ASP A 53 -4.02 -24.06 -11.69
C ASP A 53 -4.49 -24.00 -10.24
N LYS A 54 -3.71 -23.38 -9.34
CA LYS A 54 -4.05 -23.27 -7.93
C LYS A 54 -4.25 -21.81 -7.54
N ASP A 55 -5.39 -21.54 -6.90
CA ASP A 55 -5.68 -20.27 -6.25
C ASP A 55 -5.45 -20.38 -4.73
N VAL A 56 -5.34 -19.23 -4.06
CA VAL A 56 -5.08 -19.13 -2.62
C VAL A 56 -6.30 -18.56 -1.91
N SER A 57 -6.65 -19.17 -0.79
CA SER A 57 -7.58 -18.60 0.18
C SER A 57 -6.88 -18.43 1.52
N VAL A 58 -7.29 -17.38 2.25
CA VAL A 58 -6.65 -17.03 3.52
C VAL A 58 -7.70 -16.94 4.62
N ILE A 59 -7.44 -17.65 5.73
CA ILE A 59 -8.27 -17.59 6.93
C ILE A 59 -7.49 -16.88 8.02
N LYS A 60 -8.06 -15.81 8.58
CA LYS A 60 -7.44 -15.05 9.65
C LYS A 60 -8.13 -15.26 10.99
N ILE A 61 -7.42 -15.82 11.96
CA ILE A 61 -7.91 -16.11 13.31
C ILE A 61 -6.88 -15.71 14.37
N SER A 62 -7.19 -15.97 15.64
CA SER A 62 -6.22 -15.79 16.72
C SER A 62 -5.18 -16.91 16.67
N LEU A 63 -3.90 -16.58 16.90
CA LEU A 63 -2.83 -17.58 16.93
C LEU A 63 -3.10 -18.62 18.03
N LYS A 64 -3.56 -18.16 19.21
CA LYS A 64 -3.96 -19.04 20.33
C LYS A 64 -4.99 -20.11 19.93
N SER A 65 -5.95 -19.77 19.08
CA SER A 65 -6.99 -20.71 18.64
C SER A 65 -6.48 -21.74 17.62
N PHE A 66 -5.45 -21.37 16.85
CA PHE A 66 -4.80 -22.20 15.84
C PHE A 66 -3.82 -23.20 16.47
N CYS A 67 -3.10 -22.77 17.49
CA CYS A 67 -2.11 -23.55 18.25
C CYS A 67 -2.71 -24.73 19.02
N THR A 68 -2.00 -25.86 19.05
CA THR A 68 -2.16 -26.90 20.09
C THR A 68 -1.39 -26.51 21.36
N GLU A 69 -1.57 -27.23 22.47
CA GLU A 69 -0.85 -26.95 23.72
C GLU A 69 0.67 -26.99 23.53
N GLN A 70 1.18 -27.95 22.75
CA GLN A 70 2.61 -28.11 22.45
C GLN A 70 3.21 -26.90 21.72
N SER A 71 2.42 -26.19 20.91
CA SER A 71 2.92 -25.02 20.17
C SER A 71 2.97 -23.72 20.98
N LYS A 72 2.38 -23.71 22.18
CA LYS A 72 2.35 -22.51 23.04
C LYS A 72 3.72 -22.17 23.63
N THR A 73 4.60 -23.15 23.76
CA THR A 73 5.96 -23.00 24.31
C THR A 73 6.98 -22.54 23.27
N LEU A 74 6.60 -22.46 21.99
CA LEU A 74 7.50 -22.01 20.92
C LEU A 74 7.89 -20.54 21.09
N PRO A 75 9.14 -20.15 20.77
CA PRO A 75 9.70 -18.82 21.03
C PRO A 75 9.25 -17.76 20.01
N TRP A 76 7.92 -17.59 19.84
CA TRP A 76 7.32 -16.65 18.88
C TRP A 76 7.77 -15.22 19.12
N GLU A 77 7.69 -14.75 20.37
CA GLU A 77 7.96 -13.35 20.71
C GLU A 77 9.42 -12.98 20.43
N GLU A 78 10.36 -13.86 20.72
CA GLU A 78 11.78 -13.65 20.44
C GLU A 78 12.04 -13.54 18.93
N VAL A 79 11.56 -14.52 18.15
CA VAL A 79 11.74 -14.53 16.69
C VAL A 79 11.10 -13.28 16.08
N LEU A 80 9.91 -12.89 16.53
CA LEU A 80 9.23 -11.71 16.03
C LEU A 80 9.95 -10.42 16.44
N LYS A 81 10.53 -10.34 17.64
CA LYS A 81 11.36 -9.20 18.07
C LYS A 81 12.55 -9.04 17.15
N ASP A 82 13.31 -10.10 16.93
CA ASP A 82 14.47 -10.11 16.03
C ASP A 82 14.07 -9.75 14.60
N MET A 83 13.00 -10.36 14.06
CA MET A 83 12.54 -10.06 12.70
C MET A 83 12.09 -8.61 12.53
N ASN A 84 11.39 -8.04 13.51
CA ASN A 84 11.00 -6.63 13.46
C ASN A 84 12.22 -5.70 13.52
N LYS A 85 13.21 -6.04 14.34
CA LYS A 85 14.47 -5.30 14.49
C LYS A 85 15.28 -5.33 13.19
N MET A 86 15.50 -6.52 12.62
CA MET A 86 16.20 -6.69 11.34
C MET A 86 15.52 -5.96 10.19
N VAL A 87 14.21 -6.12 10.02
CA VAL A 87 13.50 -5.47 8.90
C VAL A 87 13.47 -3.96 9.05
N LEU A 88 13.45 -3.44 10.29
CA LEU A 88 13.56 -2.00 10.53
C LEU A 88 14.90 -1.47 10.01
N GLU A 89 16.00 -2.04 10.49
CA GLU A 89 17.35 -1.61 10.11
C GLU A 89 17.65 -1.87 8.63
N ALA A 90 17.25 -3.02 8.09
CA ALA A 90 17.52 -3.40 6.70
C ALA A 90 16.90 -2.44 5.69
N TYR A 91 15.71 -1.88 5.98
CA TYR A 91 15.13 -0.83 5.14
C TYR A 91 15.90 0.49 5.22
N VAL A 92 16.46 0.83 6.38
CA VAL A 92 17.28 2.04 6.54
C VAL A 92 18.59 1.88 5.78
N LEU A 93 19.27 0.75 5.92
CA LEU A 93 20.46 0.42 5.14
C LEU A 93 20.18 0.45 3.64
N ALA A 94 19.06 -0.11 3.18
CA ALA A 94 18.69 -0.10 1.77
C ALA A 94 18.44 1.32 1.23
N ASN A 95 17.74 2.19 1.99
CA ASN A 95 17.55 3.59 1.60
C ASN A 95 18.89 4.33 1.57
N MET A 96 19.72 4.19 2.61
CA MET A 96 21.03 4.82 2.66
C MET A 96 21.91 4.38 1.49
N HIS A 97 21.93 3.09 1.17
CA HIS A 97 22.70 2.57 0.05
C HIS A 97 22.31 3.24 -1.27
N ILE A 98 21.01 3.38 -1.54
CA ILE A 98 20.52 4.06 -2.76
C ILE A 98 20.88 5.54 -2.74
N VAL A 99 20.67 6.24 -1.62
CA VAL A 99 21.04 7.66 -1.46
C VAL A 99 22.53 7.85 -1.75
N ARG A 100 23.39 6.98 -1.21
CA ARG A 100 24.84 7.01 -1.45
C ARG A 100 25.18 6.81 -2.92
N LEU A 101 24.58 5.82 -3.59
CA LEU A 101 24.80 5.58 -5.01
C LEU A 101 24.39 6.79 -5.86
N CYS A 102 23.24 7.40 -5.56
CA CYS A 102 22.76 8.59 -6.29
C CYS A 102 23.69 9.80 -6.11
N HIS A 103 24.18 10.06 -4.89
CA HIS A 103 25.16 11.14 -4.64
C HIS A 103 26.45 10.94 -5.41
N LEU A 104 26.92 9.70 -5.53
CA LEU A 104 28.12 9.37 -6.31
C LEU A 104 27.86 9.21 -7.82
N ARG A 105 26.64 9.49 -8.28
CA ARG A 105 26.22 9.27 -9.69
C ARG A 105 26.51 7.84 -10.18
N LEU A 106 26.50 6.85 -9.28
CA LEU A 106 26.68 5.44 -9.59
C LEU A 106 25.36 4.78 -9.97
N PRO A 107 25.38 3.76 -10.86
CA PRO A 107 24.17 3.05 -11.25
C PRO A 107 23.53 2.35 -10.05
N VAL A 108 22.20 2.45 -9.95
CA VAL A 108 21.42 1.71 -8.97
C VAL A 108 21.16 0.31 -9.51
N GLU A 109 21.59 -0.71 -8.78
CA GLU A 109 21.38 -2.10 -9.15
C GLU A 109 19.92 -2.54 -9.00
N PRO A 110 19.47 -3.58 -9.74
CA PRO A 110 18.14 -4.14 -9.58
C PRO A 110 17.84 -4.56 -8.12
N LEU A 111 16.70 -4.12 -7.60
CA LEU A 111 16.22 -4.42 -6.25
C LEU A 111 15.76 -5.89 -6.10
N THR A 112 16.70 -6.82 -6.18
CA THR A 112 16.41 -8.26 -6.11
C THR A 112 16.06 -8.72 -4.70
N GLN A 113 15.49 -9.92 -4.57
CA GLN A 113 15.29 -10.54 -3.25
C GLN A 113 16.62 -10.78 -2.55
N ASN A 114 17.67 -11.10 -3.32
CA ASN A 114 19.01 -11.30 -2.78
C ASN A 114 19.57 -10.02 -2.15
N PHE A 115 19.37 -8.87 -2.79
CA PHE A 115 19.74 -7.56 -2.24
C PHE A 115 19.12 -7.34 -0.84
N PHE A 116 17.80 -7.53 -0.69
CA PHE A 116 17.16 -7.36 0.63
C PHE A 116 17.58 -8.44 1.64
N HIS A 117 17.88 -9.65 1.19
CA HIS A 117 18.43 -10.70 2.04
C HIS A 117 19.82 -10.35 2.56
N GLN A 118 20.67 -9.74 1.71
CA GLN A 118 21.98 -9.22 2.10
C GLN A 118 21.82 -8.08 3.12
N CYS A 119 20.87 -7.17 2.93
CA CYS A 119 20.55 -6.14 3.93
C CYS A 119 20.20 -6.77 5.29
N LEU A 120 19.27 -7.75 5.33
CA LEU A 120 18.86 -8.43 6.57
C LEU A 120 20.01 -9.19 7.25
N SER A 121 20.82 -9.90 6.46
CA SER A 121 21.96 -10.67 6.95
C SER A 121 23.04 -9.75 7.54
N THR A 122 23.26 -8.61 6.90
CA THR A 122 24.29 -7.65 7.31
C THR A 122 23.91 -6.91 8.58
N VAL A 123 22.66 -6.44 8.70
CA VAL A 123 22.24 -5.72 9.92
C VAL A 123 22.21 -6.63 11.16
N SER A 124 22.03 -7.94 10.97
CA SER A 124 22.09 -8.93 12.06
C SER A 124 23.50 -9.40 12.40
N SER A 125 24.35 -9.69 11.40
CA SER A 125 25.71 -10.21 11.62
C SER A 125 26.79 -9.13 11.78
N GLY A 126 26.53 -7.91 11.30
CA GLY A 126 27.52 -6.84 11.17
C GLY A 126 28.53 -7.04 10.02
N ARG A 127 28.53 -8.20 9.36
CA ARG A 127 29.49 -8.53 8.29
C ARG A 127 28.95 -8.13 6.92
N PRO A 128 29.77 -7.48 6.08
CA PRO A 128 29.34 -7.05 4.76
C PRO A 128 29.20 -8.27 3.82
N LEU A 129 28.04 -8.40 3.20
CA LEU A 129 27.74 -9.41 2.18
C LEU A 129 27.22 -8.70 0.93
N GLY A 130 27.89 -8.85 -0.20
CA GLY A 130 27.48 -8.21 -1.46
C GLY A 130 28.65 -7.74 -2.31
N ASN A 131 28.34 -6.98 -3.36
CA ASN A 131 29.33 -6.31 -4.20
C ASN A 131 30.06 -5.20 -3.44
N GLU A 132 31.14 -4.70 -4.02
CA GLU A 132 32.00 -3.70 -3.37
C GLU A 132 31.24 -2.44 -2.93
N HIS A 133 30.41 -1.87 -3.80
CA HIS A 133 29.62 -0.68 -3.47
C HIS A 133 28.66 -0.91 -2.29
N PHE A 134 28.06 -2.10 -2.18
CA PHE A 134 27.24 -2.46 -1.04
C PHE A 134 28.09 -2.65 0.22
N ARG A 135 29.27 -3.28 0.12
CA ARG A 135 30.21 -3.40 1.25
C ARG A 135 30.64 -2.02 1.78
N ALA A 136 30.88 -1.05 0.90
CA ALA A 136 31.18 0.33 1.28
C ALA A 136 30.01 0.99 2.04
N SER A 137 28.77 0.85 1.53
CA SER A 137 27.57 1.30 2.26
C SER A 137 27.44 0.63 3.62
N VAL A 138 27.73 -0.66 3.74
CA VAL A 138 27.67 -1.38 5.02
C VAL A 138 28.70 -0.85 6.02
N LYS A 139 29.94 -0.63 5.57
CA LYS A 139 30.99 -0.04 6.41
C LYS A 139 30.55 1.33 6.96
N LEU A 140 30.03 2.18 6.08
CA LEU A 140 29.48 3.49 6.45
C LEU A 140 28.29 3.39 7.41
N TYR A 141 27.33 2.49 7.15
CA TYR A 141 26.20 2.28 8.05
C TYR A 141 26.65 1.84 9.45
N ASN A 142 27.64 0.95 9.50
CA ASN A 142 28.16 0.43 10.75
C ASN A 142 28.90 1.50 11.56
N SER A 143 29.59 2.46 10.92
CA SER A 143 30.22 3.58 11.63
C SER A 143 29.20 4.56 12.23
N TRP A 144 27.99 4.65 11.67
CA TRP A 144 26.90 5.46 12.22
C TRP A 144 26.17 4.81 13.39
N ARG A 145 26.27 3.49 13.55
CA ARG A 145 25.59 2.81 14.67
C ARG A 145 26.22 3.21 16.00
N ALA A 146 25.38 3.45 17.00
CA ALA A 146 25.86 3.69 18.35
C ALA A 146 26.68 2.50 18.86
N ALA A 147 27.81 2.79 19.51
CA ALA A 147 28.68 1.78 20.10
C ALA A 147 27.90 0.93 21.12
N GLY A 148 28.09 -0.39 21.08
CA GLY A 148 27.39 -1.34 21.96
C GLY A 148 25.89 -1.54 21.65
N ALA A 149 25.30 -0.83 20.67
CA ALA A 149 23.90 -1.01 20.34
C ALA A 149 23.65 -2.44 19.83
N PRO A 150 22.77 -3.23 20.48
CA PRO A 150 22.59 -4.64 20.17
C PRO A 150 22.04 -4.84 18.76
N ARG A 151 22.53 -5.86 18.06
CA ARG A 151 21.95 -6.35 16.80
C ARG A 151 20.81 -7.32 17.07
N ALA A 152 20.02 -7.59 16.05
CA ALA A 152 19.05 -8.68 16.11
C ALA A 152 19.76 -10.02 15.96
N SER A 153 19.31 -11.04 16.70
CA SER A 153 19.83 -12.39 16.55
C SER A 153 19.30 -13.01 15.26
N ASN A 154 20.19 -13.56 14.44
CA ASN A 154 19.82 -14.33 13.25
C ASN A 154 19.85 -15.85 13.48
N ARG A 155 20.06 -16.28 14.75
CA ARG A 155 20.19 -17.68 15.11
C ARG A 155 19.00 -18.50 14.59
N HIS A 156 19.32 -19.46 13.71
CA HIS A 156 18.40 -20.36 13.01
C HIS A 156 17.37 -19.72 12.06
N ILE A 157 17.15 -18.40 12.07
CA ILE A 157 16.06 -17.73 11.32
C ILE A 157 16.47 -17.16 9.96
N ALA A 158 17.74 -17.29 9.56
CA ALA A 158 18.22 -16.85 8.25
C ALA A 158 17.50 -17.59 7.10
N ARG A 159 17.38 -18.92 7.20
CA ARG A 159 16.56 -19.71 6.28
C ARG A 159 15.08 -19.63 6.69
N GLY A 160 14.19 -19.49 5.70
CA GLY A 160 12.75 -19.34 5.92
C GLY A 160 12.34 -17.90 6.26
N TRP A 161 12.57 -17.44 7.49
CA TRP A 161 12.03 -16.15 7.97
C TRP A 161 12.66 -14.95 7.26
N GLN A 162 13.99 -14.80 7.26
CA GLN A 162 14.65 -13.69 6.56
C GLN A 162 14.44 -13.78 5.05
N HIS A 163 14.46 -14.98 4.46
CA HIS A 163 14.19 -15.18 3.04
C HIS A 163 12.80 -14.68 2.61
N ASN A 164 11.75 -15.01 3.37
CA ASN A 164 10.40 -14.52 3.10
C ASN A 164 10.27 -13.02 3.37
N ALA A 165 10.91 -12.50 4.42
CA ALA A 165 10.94 -11.07 4.68
C ALA A 165 11.63 -10.30 3.55
N ALA A 166 12.74 -10.80 3.01
CA ALA A 166 13.41 -10.22 1.85
C ALA A 166 12.51 -10.20 0.60
N LEU A 167 11.73 -11.25 0.37
CA LEU A 167 10.76 -11.29 -0.73
C LEU A 167 9.68 -10.22 -0.54
N GLN A 168 9.15 -10.10 0.67
CA GLN A 168 8.17 -9.07 1.00
C GLN A 168 8.78 -7.66 0.84
N MET A 169 10.04 -7.46 1.26
CA MET A 169 10.74 -6.18 1.11
C MET A 169 10.93 -5.80 -0.35
N LYS A 170 11.31 -6.77 -1.19
CA LYS A 170 11.36 -6.61 -2.64
C LYS A 170 10.02 -6.16 -3.20
N THR A 171 8.97 -6.95 -3.00
CA THR A 171 7.65 -6.66 -3.57
C THR A 171 7.10 -5.31 -3.10
N ASN A 172 7.28 -4.98 -1.81
CA ASN A 172 6.88 -3.68 -1.28
C ASN A 172 7.64 -2.52 -1.93
N SER A 173 8.95 -2.70 -2.17
CA SER A 173 9.81 -1.68 -2.78
C SER A 173 9.46 -1.46 -4.25
N GLU A 174 9.30 -2.54 -5.01
CA GLU A 174 8.89 -2.49 -6.42
C GLU A 174 7.54 -1.77 -6.57
N ASN A 175 6.54 -2.17 -5.78
CA ASN A 175 5.22 -1.55 -5.81
C ASN A 175 5.26 -0.08 -5.36
N ALA A 176 6.03 0.24 -4.31
CA ALA A 176 6.10 1.61 -3.80
C ALA A 176 6.71 2.57 -4.81
N VAL A 177 7.76 2.18 -5.52
CA VAL A 177 8.38 3.04 -6.54
C VAL A 177 7.42 3.23 -7.72
N LYS A 178 6.89 2.14 -8.29
CA LYS A 178 5.99 2.18 -9.45
C LYS A 178 4.71 3.00 -9.18
N LEU A 179 4.01 2.71 -8.07
CA LEU A 179 2.73 3.34 -7.76
C LEU A 179 2.84 4.82 -7.40
N ASN A 180 4.01 5.29 -6.95
CA ASN A 180 4.19 6.68 -6.54
C ASN A 180 4.93 7.53 -7.58
N PHE A 181 5.59 6.94 -8.59
CA PHE A 181 6.38 7.67 -9.56
C PHE A 181 5.57 8.75 -10.29
N TYR A 182 4.44 8.38 -10.92
CA TYR A 182 3.58 9.32 -11.63
C TYR A 182 3.14 10.49 -10.74
N ARG A 183 2.69 10.21 -9.51
CA ARG A 183 2.27 11.24 -8.56
C ARG A 183 3.42 12.18 -8.18
N ARG A 184 4.63 11.64 -8.00
CA ARG A 184 5.82 12.43 -7.64
C ARG A 184 6.24 13.31 -8.81
N LEU A 185 6.30 12.77 -10.03
CA LEU A 185 6.59 13.51 -11.26
C LEU A 185 5.55 14.62 -11.50
N HIS A 186 4.26 14.32 -11.34
CA HIS A 186 3.21 15.33 -11.42
C HIS A 186 3.44 16.48 -10.44
N LYS A 187 3.79 16.19 -9.19
CA LYS A 187 4.05 17.24 -8.20
C LYS A 187 5.31 18.03 -8.52
N GLN A 188 6.33 17.37 -9.04
CA GLN A 188 7.57 17.99 -9.49
C GLN A 188 7.29 19.01 -10.59
N ILE A 189 6.70 18.57 -11.70
CA ILE A 189 6.38 19.42 -12.85
C ILE A 189 5.48 20.59 -12.43
N LYS A 190 4.41 20.29 -11.69
CA LYS A 190 3.51 21.34 -11.19
C LYS A 190 4.26 22.45 -10.44
N ARG A 191 5.23 22.07 -9.61
CA ARG A 191 6.03 23.02 -8.83
C ARG A 191 7.06 23.74 -9.71
N SER A 192 7.76 23.01 -10.57
CA SER A 192 8.82 23.57 -11.42
C SER A 192 8.30 24.65 -12.37
N TYR A 193 7.10 24.48 -12.93
CA TYR A 193 6.54 25.38 -13.95
C TYR A 193 5.39 26.26 -13.46
N TYR A 194 4.97 26.13 -12.19
CA TYR A 194 3.85 26.91 -11.60
C TYR A 194 2.52 26.83 -12.37
N ILE A 195 2.26 25.69 -13.00
CA ILE A 195 1.06 25.42 -13.80
C ILE A 195 -0.03 24.71 -12.98
N ASP A 196 -1.25 24.67 -13.51
CA ASP A 196 -2.38 24.03 -12.86
C ASP A 196 -2.41 22.49 -13.03
N GLY A 197 -3.41 21.82 -12.46
CA GLY A 197 -3.47 20.35 -12.53
C GLY A 197 -3.83 19.80 -13.91
N SER A 198 -4.63 20.52 -14.69
CA SER A 198 -5.02 20.14 -16.06
C SER A 198 -3.84 20.26 -17.02
N GLU A 199 -3.09 21.35 -16.91
CA GLU A 199 -1.90 21.61 -17.72
C GLU A 199 -0.82 20.55 -17.46
N VAL A 200 -0.57 20.21 -16.19
CA VAL A 200 0.38 19.14 -15.83
C VAL A 200 -0.05 17.81 -16.40
N TYR A 201 -1.36 17.51 -16.41
CA TYR A 201 -1.87 16.27 -16.98
C TYR A 201 -1.59 16.17 -18.48
N LEU A 202 -1.83 17.25 -19.23
CA LEU A 202 -1.52 17.30 -20.66
C LEU A 202 -0.02 17.17 -20.92
N MET A 203 0.81 17.91 -20.17
CA MET A 203 2.26 17.82 -20.27
C MET A 203 2.76 16.40 -19.95
N LEU A 204 2.26 15.78 -18.89
CA LEU A 204 2.60 14.40 -18.52
C LEU A 204 2.18 13.38 -19.56
N LYS A 205 1.04 13.58 -20.22
CA LYS A 205 0.59 12.73 -21.32
C LYS A 205 1.63 12.79 -22.44
N SER A 206 2.00 13.99 -22.90
CA SER A 206 3.05 14.17 -23.91
C SER A 206 4.42 13.64 -23.47
N ILE A 207 4.77 13.78 -22.19
CA ILE A 207 6.00 13.24 -21.64
C ILE A 207 5.98 11.71 -21.60
N LEU A 208 4.88 11.06 -21.22
CA LEU A 208 4.87 9.61 -20.96
C LEU A 208 4.40 8.77 -22.16
N ASP A 209 3.75 9.40 -23.15
CA ASP A 209 3.32 8.73 -24.37
C ASP A 209 4.51 8.15 -25.14
N PRO A 210 4.31 7.00 -25.84
CA PRO A 210 5.38 6.32 -26.54
C PRO A 210 5.99 7.18 -27.66
N VAL A 211 5.15 7.95 -28.34
CA VAL A 211 5.52 8.87 -29.42
C VAL A 211 5.13 10.29 -29.03
N TYR A 212 5.92 11.27 -29.45
CA TYR A 212 5.64 12.69 -29.28
C TYR A 212 6.21 13.44 -30.48
N ASP A 213 5.31 13.99 -31.31
CA ASP A 213 5.65 14.66 -32.56
C ASP A 213 5.73 16.19 -32.41
N GLY A 214 5.71 16.68 -31.17
CA GLY A 214 5.86 18.11 -30.88
C GLY A 214 7.31 18.52 -30.63
N ASP A 215 7.53 19.82 -30.55
CA ASP A 215 8.83 20.47 -30.43
C ASP A 215 9.04 21.20 -29.08
N ASP A 216 8.13 21.00 -28.12
CA ASP A 216 8.22 21.63 -26.80
C ASP A 216 9.51 21.20 -26.08
N VAL A 217 10.39 22.16 -25.85
CA VAL A 217 11.73 21.96 -25.28
C VAL A 217 11.68 21.31 -23.90
N GLU A 218 10.72 21.68 -23.06
CA GLU A 218 10.60 21.15 -21.70
C GLU A 218 10.09 19.71 -21.72
N ILE A 219 9.13 19.40 -22.60
CA ILE A 219 8.68 18.04 -22.82
C ILE A 219 9.84 17.18 -23.32
N LEU A 220 10.60 17.63 -24.32
CA LEU A 220 11.75 16.89 -24.85
C LEU A 220 12.83 16.66 -23.78
N ALA A 221 13.12 17.66 -22.94
CA ALA A 221 14.07 17.53 -21.84
C ALA A 221 13.62 16.47 -20.80
N TRP A 222 12.35 16.46 -20.41
CA TRP A 222 11.82 15.41 -19.52
C TRP A 222 11.80 14.04 -20.19
N ARG A 223 11.47 13.97 -21.48
CA ARG A 223 11.45 12.71 -22.24
C ARG A 223 12.84 12.09 -22.34
N ALA A 224 13.89 12.90 -22.44
CA ALA A 224 15.28 12.44 -22.46
C ALA A 224 15.76 11.91 -21.10
N ARG A 225 15.30 12.48 -19.99
CA ARG A 225 15.66 12.05 -18.62
C ARG A 225 14.93 10.79 -18.16
N ILE A 226 13.73 10.53 -18.69
CA ILE A 226 12.88 9.41 -18.27
C ILE A 226 13.30 8.12 -18.97
N PRO A 227 13.58 7.03 -18.24
CA PRO A 227 13.99 5.77 -18.86
C PRO A 227 12.86 5.17 -19.68
N ARG A 228 13.19 4.66 -20.87
CA ARG A 228 12.24 4.05 -21.81
C ARG A 228 12.68 2.67 -22.26
N LYS A 229 11.69 1.87 -22.63
CA LYS A 229 11.86 0.60 -23.33
C LYS A 229 12.01 0.86 -24.83
N ASN A 230 12.44 -0.15 -25.57
CA ASN A 230 12.59 -0.10 -27.02
C ASN A 230 11.29 0.26 -27.76
N ASN A 231 10.13 0.04 -27.15
CA ASN A 231 8.82 0.38 -27.72
C ASN A 231 8.34 1.80 -27.33
N GLY A 232 9.22 2.66 -26.84
CA GLY A 232 8.93 4.06 -26.49
C GLY A 232 8.24 4.25 -25.12
N TYR A 233 7.64 3.22 -24.54
CA TYR A 233 6.98 3.33 -23.23
C TYR A 233 7.97 3.45 -22.08
N LEU A 234 7.53 4.04 -20.97
CA LEU A 234 8.26 4.13 -19.69
C LEU A 234 8.83 2.76 -19.28
N ASP A 235 10.14 2.71 -19.00
CA ASP A 235 10.74 1.58 -18.29
C ASP A 235 10.53 1.76 -16.79
N ASP A 236 9.45 1.14 -16.30
CA ASP A 236 9.00 1.26 -14.91
C ASP A 236 9.82 0.43 -13.91
N LYS A 237 10.98 -0.12 -14.32
CA LYS A 237 11.91 -0.82 -13.43
C LYS A 237 12.36 0.12 -12.30
N PRO A 238 12.18 -0.27 -11.01
CA PRO A 238 12.45 0.63 -9.89
C PRO A 238 13.85 1.21 -9.84
N HIS A 239 14.88 0.43 -10.19
CA HIS A 239 16.27 0.88 -10.15
C HIS A 239 16.58 1.98 -11.17
N LEU A 240 15.83 2.05 -12.28
CA LEU A 240 15.95 3.14 -13.26
C LEU A 240 15.18 4.39 -12.83
N LEU A 241 14.06 4.23 -12.11
CA LEU A 241 13.25 5.34 -11.62
C LEU A 241 13.80 5.98 -10.34
N LEU A 242 14.59 5.24 -9.55
CA LEU A 242 15.10 5.69 -8.27
C LEU A 242 15.95 6.96 -8.35
N PRO A 243 16.92 7.10 -9.27
CA PRO A 243 17.68 8.34 -9.46
C PRO A 243 16.78 9.57 -9.71
N LEU A 244 15.75 9.44 -10.55
CA LEU A 244 14.78 10.51 -10.78
C LEU A 244 14.00 10.85 -9.51
N THR A 245 13.55 9.84 -8.77
CA THR A 245 12.84 10.09 -7.50
C THR A 245 13.74 10.67 -6.41
N PHE A 246 15.06 10.42 -6.46
CA PHE A 246 16.05 11.06 -5.62
C PHE A 246 16.17 12.53 -5.97
N MET A 247 16.31 12.88 -7.26
CA MET A 247 16.30 14.27 -7.72
C MET A 247 15.03 15.01 -7.25
N PHE A 248 13.84 14.42 -7.40
CA PHE A 248 12.61 15.04 -6.90
C PHE A 248 12.62 15.29 -5.38
N LEU A 249 13.28 14.41 -4.61
CA LEU A 249 13.38 14.55 -3.16
C LEU A 249 14.38 15.63 -2.78
N SER A 250 15.57 15.63 -3.41
CA SER A 250 16.60 16.65 -3.21
C SER A 250 16.08 18.05 -3.52
N ASP A 251 15.35 18.21 -4.64
CA ASP A 251 14.74 19.49 -5.01
C ASP A 251 13.71 19.97 -3.98
N ILE A 252 12.96 19.04 -3.36
CA ILE A 252 12.02 19.40 -2.28
C ILE A 252 12.76 19.89 -1.04
N GLU A 253 13.82 19.18 -0.65
CA GLU A 253 14.62 19.53 0.52
C GLU A 253 15.28 20.89 0.37
N GLU A 254 15.86 21.14 -0.81
CA GLU A 254 16.48 22.42 -1.12
C GLU A 254 15.44 23.55 -1.17
N TRP A 255 14.28 23.30 -1.79
CA TRP A 255 13.19 24.25 -1.82
C TRP A 255 12.70 24.61 -0.40
N ASN A 256 12.48 23.61 0.45
CA ASN A 256 12.09 23.81 1.83
C ASN A 256 13.14 24.62 2.58
N HIS A 257 14.43 24.31 2.39
CA HIS A 257 15.53 25.02 3.02
C HIS A 257 15.54 26.51 2.65
N ARG A 258 15.44 26.84 1.35
CA ARG A 258 15.45 28.23 0.86
C ARG A 258 14.25 29.07 1.34
N ASN A 259 13.09 28.44 1.56
CA ASN A 259 11.86 29.14 1.90
C ASN A 259 11.50 29.06 3.40
N ARG A 260 12.33 28.43 4.24
CA ARG A 260 12.02 28.17 5.66
C ARG A 260 11.75 29.45 6.47
N GLU A 261 12.39 30.55 6.09
CA GLU A 261 12.27 31.87 6.74
C GLU A 261 11.19 32.75 6.09
N THR A 262 10.57 32.30 5.00
CA THR A 262 9.51 33.04 4.32
C THR A 262 8.21 33.00 5.13
N GLN A 263 7.67 34.18 5.46
CA GLN A 263 6.44 34.29 6.24
C GLN A 263 5.26 33.60 5.52
N GLY A 264 4.57 32.71 6.25
CA GLY A 264 3.42 31.97 5.73
C GLY A 264 3.77 30.77 4.84
N TYR A 265 5.05 30.45 4.69
CA TYR A 265 5.47 29.26 3.96
C TYR A 265 5.13 27.97 4.72
N GLU A 266 4.48 27.03 4.02
CA GLU A 266 4.23 25.67 4.53
C GLU A 266 5.22 24.69 3.89
N GLU A 267 6.03 24.02 4.72
CA GLU A 267 6.99 23.02 4.24
C GLU A 267 6.33 21.91 3.42
N ILE A 268 6.96 21.58 2.29
CA ILE A 268 6.53 20.48 1.44
C ILE A 268 6.92 19.16 2.10
N CYS A 269 5.94 18.27 2.28
CA CYS A 269 6.17 16.95 2.85
C CYS A 269 7.21 16.12 2.09
N HIS A 270 8.29 15.74 2.77
CA HIS A 270 9.29 14.77 2.27
C HIS A 270 8.73 13.34 2.12
N PHE A 271 9.45 12.52 1.34
CA PHE A 271 9.17 11.09 1.16
C PHE A 271 10.43 10.24 1.25
N SER A 272 10.29 8.92 1.35
CA SER A 272 11.43 7.99 1.27
C SER A 272 11.51 7.36 -0.13
N LEU A 273 12.73 7.09 -0.60
CA LEU A 273 12.98 6.46 -1.90
C LEU A 273 12.43 5.03 -1.93
N LEU A 274 12.79 4.24 -0.91
CA LEU A 274 12.21 2.94 -0.63
C LEU A 274 11.22 3.01 0.54
N PRO A 275 10.28 2.06 0.65
CA PRO A 275 9.44 1.95 1.84
C PRO A 275 10.29 1.73 3.08
N THR A 276 9.72 2.04 4.23
CA THR A 276 10.31 1.77 5.54
C THR A 276 9.36 0.91 6.34
N LYS A 277 9.88 0.19 7.33
CA LYS A 277 9.02 -0.51 8.28
C LYS A 277 8.07 0.49 8.95
N LYS A 278 6.82 0.09 9.17
CA LYS A 278 5.78 0.94 9.79
C LYS A 278 6.05 1.23 11.27
N GLY A 279 6.98 2.15 11.49
CA GLY A 279 7.56 2.43 12.81
C GLY A 279 7.94 1.14 13.54
N PHE A 280 7.61 1.12 14.83
CA PHE A 280 7.91 0.00 15.71
C PHE A 280 6.72 -0.97 15.86
N GLU A 281 5.67 -0.86 15.02
CA GLU A 281 4.55 -1.82 15.06
C GLU A 281 5.03 -3.24 14.68
N CYS A 282 4.63 -4.27 15.43
CA CYS A 282 4.94 -5.65 15.07
C CYS A 282 4.32 -6.00 13.70
N SER A 283 5.15 -6.38 12.74
CA SER A 283 4.70 -6.86 11.42
C SER A 283 4.07 -8.25 11.52
N HIS A 284 3.32 -8.65 10.48
CA HIS A 284 3.02 -10.07 10.27
C HIS A 284 4.16 -10.62 9.40
N PHE A 285 4.81 -11.68 9.88
CA PHE A 285 5.89 -12.35 9.16
C PHE A 285 5.44 -13.72 8.69
N THR A 286 5.90 -14.09 7.51
CA THR A 286 5.59 -15.38 6.87
C THR A 286 6.48 -16.48 7.43
N MET A 287 5.87 -17.52 7.99
CA MET A 287 6.51 -18.76 8.39
C MET A 287 6.14 -19.87 7.41
N CYS A 288 7.13 -20.35 6.65
CA CYS A 288 7.01 -21.54 5.80
C CYS A 288 7.60 -22.78 6.51
N ASN A 289 7.69 -23.92 5.83
CA ASN A 289 8.31 -25.15 6.38
C ASN A 289 9.70 -24.90 6.98
N LEU A 290 10.59 -24.16 6.29
CA LEU A 290 11.91 -23.83 6.84
C LEU A 290 11.83 -22.86 8.02
N GLY A 291 10.83 -21.98 8.04
CA GLY A 291 10.56 -21.10 9.18
C GLY A 291 10.08 -21.86 10.42
N LEU A 292 9.27 -22.90 10.23
CA LEU A 292 8.87 -23.81 11.32
C LEU A 292 10.08 -24.56 11.88
N ARG A 293 10.92 -25.11 11.00
CA ARG A 293 12.19 -25.75 11.40
C ARG A 293 13.06 -24.83 12.23
N ALA A 294 13.22 -23.58 11.79
CA ALA A 294 13.98 -22.56 12.50
C ALA A 294 13.42 -22.29 13.89
N LEU A 295 12.08 -22.20 14.01
CA LEU A 295 11.39 -21.99 15.27
C LEU A 295 11.59 -23.16 16.24
N LEU A 296 11.53 -24.40 15.74
CA LEU A 296 11.80 -25.62 16.50
C LEU A 296 13.25 -25.68 17.01
N LYS A 297 14.24 -25.43 16.13
CA LYS A 297 15.65 -25.36 16.55
C LYS A 297 15.87 -24.33 17.65
N ARG A 298 15.20 -23.18 17.52
CA ARG A 298 15.29 -22.11 18.52
C ARG A 298 14.61 -22.46 19.84
N ALA A 299 13.61 -23.32 19.80
CA ALA A 299 13.01 -23.92 21.00
C ALA A 299 13.88 -25.02 21.64
N GLY A 300 15.09 -25.30 21.11
CA GLY A 300 15.95 -26.38 21.57
C GLY A 300 15.53 -27.77 21.09
N ILE A 301 14.58 -27.86 20.17
CA ILE A 301 14.08 -29.14 19.64
C ILE A 301 15.01 -29.61 18.52
N ALA A 302 15.53 -30.83 18.67
CA ALA A 302 16.30 -31.50 17.63
C ALA A 302 15.41 -31.74 16.41
N VAL A 303 15.88 -31.29 15.24
CA VAL A 303 15.19 -31.48 13.96
C VAL A 303 16.21 -31.91 12.92
N PRO A 304 15.81 -32.72 11.93
CA PRO A 304 16.71 -33.26 10.93
C PRO A 304 17.33 -32.18 10.03
N ASN A 305 18.23 -32.62 9.14
CA ASN A 305 18.79 -31.78 8.08
C ASN A 305 17.67 -31.26 7.14
N GLU A 306 17.99 -30.30 6.27
CA GLU A 306 16.96 -29.64 5.46
C GLU A 306 16.32 -30.57 4.42
N ASP A 307 17.06 -31.52 3.87
CA ASP A 307 16.58 -32.43 2.83
C ASP A 307 15.53 -33.40 3.39
N VAL A 308 15.78 -33.97 4.57
CA VAL A 308 14.82 -34.85 5.25
C VAL A 308 13.64 -34.06 5.83
N TRP A 309 13.89 -32.83 6.32
CA TRP A 309 12.85 -32.00 6.91
C TRP A 309 11.66 -31.73 5.98
N ILE A 310 11.89 -31.62 4.67
CA ILE A 310 10.82 -31.29 3.72
C ILE A 310 9.71 -32.35 3.76
N ALA A 311 10.07 -33.63 3.87
CA ALA A 311 9.11 -34.74 3.95
C ALA A 311 8.36 -34.76 5.29
N GLU A 312 9.03 -34.39 6.39
CA GLU A 312 8.44 -34.42 7.73
C GLU A 312 7.65 -33.18 8.11
N ALA A 313 7.85 -32.06 7.41
CA ALA A 313 7.33 -30.76 7.82
C ALA A 313 5.80 -30.76 8.05
N ASP A 314 5.03 -31.46 7.20
CA ASP A 314 3.56 -31.53 7.34
C ASP A 314 3.13 -32.22 8.64
N SER A 315 3.82 -33.29 9.04
CA SER A 315 3.55 -33.98 10.30
C SER A 315 3.74 -33.05 11.50
N TRP A 316 4.81 -32.24 11.49
CA TRP A 316 5.08 -31.24 12.53
C TRP A 316 4.03 -30.13 12.53
N TRP A 317 3.62 -29.67 11.36
CA TRP A 317 2.53 -28.71 11.22
C TRP A 317 1.24 -29.23 11.87
N ARG A 318 0.85 -30.48 11.60
CA ARG A 318 -0.36 -31.11 12.15
C ARG A 318 -0.26 -31.37 13.66
N LYS A 319 0.92 -31.74 14.15
CA LYS A 319 1.19 -31.90 15.59
C LYS A 319 1.05 -30.59 16.37
N LEU A 320 1.56 -29.50 15.81
CA LEU A 320 1.64 -28.20 16.50
C LEU A 320 0.40 -27.33 16.29
N PHE A 321 -0.35 -27.54 15.22
CA PHE A 321 -1.45 -26.65 14.84
C PHE A 321 -2.69 -27.43 14.42
N ARG A 322 -3.85 -26.89 14.77
CA ARG A 322 -5.18 -27.46 14.50
C ARG A 322 -5.60 -27.24 13.03
N ILE A 323 -4.80 -27.73 12.09
CA ILE A 323 -4.92 -27.46 10.65
C ILE A 323 -6.20 -28.07 10.05
N GLU A 324 -6.53 -29.29 10.46
CA GLU A 324 -7.67 -30.05 9.95
C GLU A 324 -8.99 -29.29 10.04
N LYS A 325 -9.14 -28.43 11.06
CA LYS A 325 -10.32 -27.55 11.24
C LYS A 325 -10.56 -26.58 10.09
N PHE A 326 -9.56 -26.34 9.25
CA PHE A 326 -9.59 -25.35 8.17
C PHE A 326 -9.50 -25.99 6.79
N GLU A 327 -9.15 -27.27 6.71
CA GLU A 327 -9.10 -28.00 5.46
C GLU A 327 -10.50 -28.44 5.02
N THR A 328 -10.67 -28.56 3.71
CA THR A 328 -11.81 -29.24 3.09
C THR A 328 -11.28 -30.16 2.00
N VAL A 329 -12.17 -30.89 1.31
CA VAL A 329 -11.79 -31.72 0.15
C VAL A 329 -11.03 -30.89 -0.88
N ASN A 330 -11.54 -29.69 -1.19
CA ASN A 330 -11.02 -28.81 -2.25
C ASN A 330 -10.09 -27.69 -1.73
N ARG A 331 -9.74 -27.71 -0.44
CA ARG A 331 -8.93 -26.65 0.17
C ARG A 331 -7.98 -27.24 1.19
N LYS A 332 -6.68 -27.22 0.89
CA LYS A 332 -5.64 -27.83 1.73
C LYS A 332 -4.63 -26.80 2.21
N PHE A 333 -4.02 -27.07 3.36
CA PHE A 333 -3.02 -26.21 3.94
C PHE A 333 -1.78 -26.11 3.05
N SER A 334 -1.23 -24.89 2.93
CA SER A 334 -0.16 -24.63 1.97
C SER A 334 1.25 -24.79 2.54
N GLY A 335 1.40 -25.18 3.81
CA GLY A 335 2.69 -25.16 4.53
C GLY A 335 3.18 -23.76 4.90
N VAL A 336 2.27 -22.77 4.93
CA VAL A 336 2.61 -21.36 5.15
C VAL A 336 1.56 -20.66 6.02
N ILE A 337 2.03 -19.89 7.00
CA ILE A 337 1.21 -18.93 7.74
C ILE A 337 1.87 -17.55 7.74
N GLU A 338 1.10 -16.50 8.01
CA GLU A 338 1.63 -15.20 8.41
C GLU A 338 1.15 -14.84 9.82
N THR A 339 2.05 -14.41 10.69
CA THR A 339 1.68 -14.08 12.07
C THR A 339 2.45 -12.89 12.63
N ASP A 340 1.78 -12.14 13.50
CA ASP A 340 2.38 -11.13 14.37
C ASP A 340 2.52 -11.63 15.83
N GLY A 341 2.32 -12.93 16.07
CA GLY A 341 2.29 -13.53 17.42
C GLY A 341 0.93 -13.41 18.12
N LYS A 342 -0.04 -12.68 17.55
CA LYS A 342 -1.41 -12.59 18.10
C LYS A 342 -2.48 -13.09 17.16
N ALA A 343 -2.41 -12.68 15.90
CA ALA A 343 -3.26 -13.15 14.82
C ALA A 343 -2.42 -14.01 13.88
N VAL A 344 -3.08 -14.97 13.24
CA VAL A 344 -2.49 -15.83 12.21
C VAL A 344 -3.38 -15.79 10.98
N SER A 345 -2.75 -15.57 9.83
CA SER A 345 -3.33 -15.78 8.50
C SER A 345 -2.85 -17.14 8.00
N ILE A 346 -3.77 -18.10 7.90
CA ILE A 346 -3.52 -19.46 7.43
C ILE A 346 -3.73 -19.46 5.93
N VAL A 347 -2.70 -19.86 5.18
CA VAL A 347 -2.74 -19.91 3.73
C VAL A 347 -3.17 -21.31 3.29
N LEU A 348 -4.22 -21.35 2.47
CA LEU A 348 -4.80 -22.59 1.98
C LEU A 348 -4.85 -22.56 0.45
N ARG A 349 -4.37 -23.64 -0.18
CA ARG A 349 -4.43 -23.84 -1.63
C ARG A 349 -5.77 -24.45 -2.00
N LYS A 350 -6.35 -23.98 -3.09
CA LYS A 350 -7.57 -24.52 -3.70
C LYS A 350 -7.40 -24.57 -5.22
N PRO A 351 -8.13 -25.43 -5.94
CA PRO A 351 -8.18 -25.38 -7.39
C PRO A 351 -8.64 -23.99 -7.86
N LYS A 352 -8.01 -23.49 -8.92
CA LYS A 352 -8.49 -22.31 -9.63
C LYS A 352 -9.87 -22.65 -10.20
N ARG A 353 -10.87 -21.84 -9.91
CA ARG A 353 -12.18 -21.97 -10.56
C ARG A 353 -12.15 -21.13 -11.81
N GLU A 354 -12.55 -21.71 -12.94
CA GLU A 354 -12.90 -20.91 -14.10
C GLU A 354 -14.05 -19.98 -13.73
N ILE A 355 -13.89 -18.70 -14.08
CA ILE A 355 -14.97 -17.73 -13.96
C ILE A 355 -15.85 -17.97 -15.19
N VAL A 356 -16.82 -18.85 -15.05
CA VAL A 356 -17.91 -18.96 -16.02
C VAL A 356 -18.83 -17.77 -15.76
N GLU A 357 -18.87 -16.82 -16.70
CA GLU A 357 -19.88 -15.76 -16.68
C GLU A 357 -21.24 -16.39 -17.02
N THR A 358 -21.94 -16.83 -15.98
CA THR A 358 -23.33 -17.26 -16.12
C THR A 358 -24.18 -16.03 -16.43
N ALA A 359 -25.00 -16.11 -17.48
CA ALA A 359 -26.02 -15.11 -17.78
C ALA A 359 -26.94 -14.94 -16.56
N LEU A 360 -27.42 -13.71 -16.35
CA LEU A 360 -28.38 -13.43 -15.28
C LEU A 360 -29.78 -13.65 -15.84
N ASP A 361 -30.53 -14.56 -15.22
CA ASP A 361 -31.97 -14.67 -15.45
C ASP A 361 -32.70 -13.93 -14.32
N GLU A 362 -33.64 -13.07 -14.68
CA GLU A 362 -34.47 -12.33 -13.72
C GLU A 362 -35.23 -13.27 -12.79
N LYS A 363 -35.64 -14.46 -13.26
CA LYS A 363 -36.40 -15.45 -12.48
C LYS A 363 -35.63 -16.05 -11.31
N ASP A 364 -34.31 -15.94 -11.33
CA ASP A 364 -33.43 -16.46 -10.26
C ASP A 364 -33.38 -15.53 -9.04
N TYR A 365 -33.92 -14.31 -9.15
CA TYR A 365 -33.76 -13.26 -8.14
C TYR A 365 -35.10 -12.63 -7.74
N ASP A 366 -35.33 -12.54 -6.42
CA ASP A 366 -36.53 -11.89 -5.87
C ASP A 366 -36.26 -10.43 -5.46
N VAL A 367 -34.99 -10.10 -5.21
CA VAL A 367 -34.58 -8.79 -4.69
C VAL A 367 -33.39 -8.24 -5.47
N LEU A 368 -33.57 -7.05 -6.02
CA LEU A 368 -32.61 -6.34 -6.86
C LEU A 368 -32.18 -5.06 -6.12
N TRP A 369 -30.89 -4.89 -5.88
CA TRP A 369 -30.35 -3.65 -5.30
C TRP A 369 -29.45 -2.92 -6.29
N GLY A 370 -29.66 -1.61 -6.44
CA GLY A 370 -28.65 -0.71 -6.98
C GLY A 370 -27.84 -0.09 -5.85
N LEU A 371 -26.50 -0.16 -5.93
CA LEU A 371 -25.60 0.23 -4.84
C LEU A 371 -24.54 1.20 -5.35
N ASP A 372 -24.56 2.41 -4.81
CA ASP A 372 -23.60 3.49 -5.05
C ASP A 372 -22.56 3.55 -3.91
N PRO A 373 -21.31 3.12 -4.15
CA PRO A 373 -20.22 3.21 -3.18
C PRO A 373 -19.62 4.61 -3.09
N GLY A 374 -19.33 5.08 -1.88
CA GLY A 374 -18.87 6.45 -1.65
C GLY A 374 -17.70 6.60 -0.66
N ARG A 375 -17.29 7.85 -0.43
CA ARG A 375 -16.32 8.22 0.60
C ARG A 375 -16.96 8.71 1.89
N ARG A 376 -17.96 9.58 1.80
CA ARG A 376 -18.70 10.08 2.97
C ARG A 376 -19.53 8.97 3.56
N ASP A 377 -20.34 8.35 2.70
CA ASP A 377 -21.04 7.12 2.99
C ASP A 377 -20.29 5.98 2.34
N LEU A 378 -20.10 4.89 3.08
CA LEU A 378 -19.45 3.68 2.55
C LEU A 378 -20.20 3.18 1.33
N PHE A 379 -21.54 3.24 1.40
CA PHE A 379 -22.44 3.06 0.27
C PHE A 379 -23.84 3.60 0.60
N VAL A 380 -24.61 3.87 -0.46
CA VAL A 380 -26.06 4.02 -0.47
C VAL A 380 -26.64 2.98 -1.43
N ALA A 381 -27.69 2.27 -1.01
CA ALA A 381 -28.36 1.27 -1.82
C ALA A 381 -29.87 1.47 -1.80
N THR A 382 -30.51 1.27 -2.96
CA THR A 382 -31.96 1.32 -3.15
C THR A 382 -32.41 0.06 -3.88
N ASN A 383 -33.51 -0.57 -3.45
CA ASN A 383 -34.07 -1.74 -4.14
C ASN A 383 -35.27 -1.40 -5.03
N GLN A 384 -35.81 -2.41 -5.71
CA GLN A 384 -36.94 -2.24 -6.62
C GLN A 384 -38.25 -1.84 -5.91
N PHE A 385 -38.34 -2.05 -4.59
CA PHE A 385 -39.49 -1.65 -3.77
C PHE A 385 -39.35 -0.23 -3.19
N GLY A 386 -38.25 0.47 -3.49
CA GLY A 386 -37.96 1.81 -2.95
C GLY A 386 -37.37 1.81 -1.54
N GLU A 387 -37.08 0.64 -0.95
CA GLU A 387 -36.39 0.57 0.33
C GLU A 387 -34.95 1.02 0.22
N LYS A 388 -34.44 1.62 1.29
CA LYS A 388 -33.13 2.24 1.32
C LYS A 388 -32.25 1.69 2.43
N ILE A 389 -31.04 1.27 2.08
CA ILE A 389 -30.00 0.85 3.02
C ILE A 389 -28.74 1.67 2.75
N PHE A 390 -28.16 2.26 3.80
CA PHE A 390 -26.88 2.94 3.70
C PHE A 390 -26.02 2.64 4.92
N CYS A 391 -24.73 2.93 4.81
CA CYS A 391 -23.81 2.92 5.93
C CYS A 391 -22.85 4.09 5.79
N THR A 392 -22.78 4.95 6.80
CA THR A 392 -21.84 6.08 6.72
C THR A 392 -20.41 5.61 7.00
N THR A 393 -19.39 6.27 6.42
CA THR A 393 -18.00 5.95 6.77
C THR A 393 -17.74 6.21 8.26
N ARG A 394 -18.38 7.22 8.84
CA ARG A 394 -18.28 7.51 10.29
C ARG A 394 -18.82 6.35 11.14
N GLU A 395 -19.99 5.83 10.80
CA GLU A 395 -20.62 4.68 11.45
C GLU A 395 -19.71 3.46 11.36
N PHE A 396 -19.25 3.11 10.16
CA PHE A 396 -18.35 1.96 9.97
C PHE A 396 -17.08 2.07 10.83
N TYR A 397 -16.42 3.22 10.82
CA TYR A 397 -15.20 3.44 11.61
C TYR A 397 -15.47 3.47 13.13
N GLY A 398 -16.67 3.91 13.54
CA GLY A 398 -17.15 3.85 14.92
C GLY A 398 -17.30 2.42 15.41
N ASP A 399 -18.07 1.61 14.68
CA ASP A 399 -18.35 0.21 15.00
C ASP A 399 -17.11 -0.68 14.91
N ALA A 400 -16.20 -0.37 14.00
CA ALA A 400 -14.90 -1.04 13.92
C ALA A 400 -13.89 -0.54 14.96
N HIS A 401 -14.25 0.43 15.82
CA HIS A 401 -13.43 0.96 16.92
C HIS A 401 -12.09 1.61 16.49
N TYR A 402 -12.05 2.26 15.31
CA TYR A 402 -10.82 2.93 14.86
C TYR A 402 -10.40 4.06 15.79
N LYS A 403 -11.33 4.95 16.17
CA LYS A 403 -11.05 6.08 17.07
C LYS A 403 -10.66 5.62 18.48
N LYS A 404 -11.42 4.67 19.05
CA LYS A 404 -11.15 4.07 20.36
C LYS A 404 -9.76 3.42 20.43
N ARG A 405 -9.31 2.76 19.37
CA ARG A 405 -7.93 2.22 19.27
C ARG A 405 -6.89 3.35 19.35
N ASN A 406 -7.06 4.40 18.55
CA ASN A 406 -6.11 5.49 18.46
C ASN A 406 -5.98 6.22 19.79
N GLN A 407 -7.10 6.53 20.45
CA GLN A 407 -7.12 7.12 21.79
C GLN A 407 -6.35 6.25 22.81
N LYS A 408 -6.63 4.94 22.88
CA LYS A 408 -5.87 4.03 23.78
C LYS A 408 -4.37 3.99 23.46
N THR A 409 -4.03 4.06 22.18
CA THR A 409 -2.63 4.03 21.71
C THR A 409 -1.88 5.31 22.07
N MET A 410 -2.57 6.46 22.11
CA MET A 410 -2.05 7.74 22.58
C MET A 410 -1.80 7.71 24.09
N VAL A 411 -2.82 7.34 24.87
CA VAL A 411 -2.70 7.22 26.35
C VAL A 411 -1.54 6.31 26.76
N TRP A 412 -1.35 5.17 26.09
CA TRP A 412 -0.22 4.30 26.41
C TRP A 412 1.16 4.90 26.10
N GLN A 413 1.26 5.77 25.11
CA GLN A 413 2.50 6.48 24.77
C GLN A 413 2.74 7.64 25.73
N GLU A 414 1.70 8.41 26.04
CA GLU A 414 1.76 9.52 27.00
C GLU A 414 2.19 9.04 28.39
N ASN A 415 1.73 7.88 28.84
CA ASN A 415 2.10 7.30 30.14
C ASN A 415 3.49 6.63 30.16
N ARG A 416 4.32 6.82 29.13
CA ARG A 416 5.69 6.27 29.01
C ARG A 416 6.64 7.38 28.53
N PRO A 417 7.14 8.25 29.44
CA PRO A 417 7.92 9.44 29.07
C PRO A 417 9.10 9.14 28.14
N ALA A 418 9.92 8.13 28.44
CA ALA A 418 11.06 7.75 27.60
C ALA A 418 10.67 7.31 26.18
N VAL A 419 9.52 6.66 26.01
CA VAL A 419 9.00 6.28 24.68
C VAL A 419 8.47 7.51 23.95
N LEU A 420 7.77 8.39 24.65
CA LEU A 420 7.23 9.62 24.09
C LEU A 420 8.33 10.55 23.59
N GLU A 421 9.36 10.75 24.42
CA GLU A 421 10.55 11.54 24.09
C GLU A 421 11.25 10.96 22.85
N ALA A 422 11.53 9.65 22.85
CA ALA A 422 12.17 8.99 21.73
C ALA A 422 11.37 9.11 20.43
N VAL A 423 10.03 9.07 20.49
CA VAL A 423 9.17 9.20 19.30
C VAL A 423 9.09 10.65 18.82
N ARG A 424 9.00 11.63 19.73
CA ARG A 424 8.90 13.06 19.40
C ARG A 424 10.20 13.60 18.80
N ASN A 425 11.34 13.15 19.32
CA ASN A 425 12.66 13.62 18.92
C ASN A 425 13.31 12.75 17.85
N MET A 426 12.58 11.77 17.27
CA MET A 426 13.13 10.90 16.23
C MET A 426 13.41 11.72 14.96
N PRO A 427 14.66 11.79 14.47
CA PRO A 427 14.95 12.43 13.20
C PRO A 427 14.16 11.80 12.04
N THR A 428 13.94 12.56 10.97
CA THR A 428 13.31 12.00 9.78
C THR A 428 14.28 11.05 9.07
N LYS A 429 13.75 9.96 8.52
CA LYS A 429 14.47 9.06 7.59
C LYS A 429 13.95 9.16 6.15
N LYS A 430 13.06 10.14 5.91
CA LYS A 430 12.48 10.43 4.59
C LYS A 430 13.30 11.57 4.01
N THR A 431 14.49 11.25 3.53
CA THR A 431 15.45 12.28 3.13
C THR A 431 16.39 11.79 2.02
N ALA A 432 16.93 12.74 1.26
CA ALA A 432 18.02 12.55 0.31
C ALA A 432 19.40 12.87 0.93
N SER A 433 19.48 13.39 2.15
CA SER A 433 20.75 13.70 2.85
C SER A 433 21.32 12.48 3.60
N LEU A 434 22.62 12.23 3.42
CA LEU A 434 23.35 11.20 4.18
C LEU A 434 23.52 11.61 5.64
N GLU A 435 23.73 12.90 5.91
CA GLU A 435 23.89 13.48 7.25
C GLU A 435 22.62 13.31 8.08
N GLN A 436 21.45 13.55 7.48
CA GLN A 436 20.16 13.32 8.15
C GLN A 436 19.91 11.83 8.42
N LEU A 437 20.29 10.94 7.48
CA LEU A 437 20.22 9.49 7.70
C LEU A 437 21.19 9.03 8.81
N GLU A 438 22.39 9.59 8.87
CA GLU A 438 23.35 9.35 9.94
C GLU A 438 22.76 9.76 11.30
N ALA A 439 22.23 10.99 11.40
CA ALA A 439 21.56 11.47 12.61
C ALA A 439 20.41 10.55 13.04
N TYR A 440 19.61 10.08 12.07
CA TYR A 440 18.56 9.10 12.32
C TYR A 440 19.11 7.78 12.88
N VAL A 441 20.15 7.21 12.28
CA VAL A 441 20.74 5.93 12.69
C VAL A 441 21.36 6.03 14.08
N LYS A 442 22.15 7.08 14.35
CA LYS A 442 22.74 7.36 15.66
C LYS A 442 21.67 7.48 16.74
N PHE A 443 20.57 8.17 16.45
CA PHE A 443 19.49 8.36 17.43
C PHE A 443 18.64 7.10 17.65
N MET A 444 18.32 6.38 16.56
CA MET A 444 17.39 5.26 16.56
C MET A 444 18.00 3.98 17.15
N THR A 445 19.25 3.65 16.79
CA THR A 445 19.87 2.37 17.18
C THR A 445 19.89 2.07 18.69
N PRO A 446 20.25 3.00 19.60
CA PRO A 446 20.21 2.73 21.04
C PRO A 446 18.79 2.64 21.62
N ARG A 447 17.79 3.23 20.93
CA ARG A 447 16.39 3.31 21.41
C ARG A 447 15.49 2.24 20.81
N MET A 448 15.99 1.47 19.84
CA MET A 448 15.19 0.54 19.06
C MET A 448 14.56 -0.56 19.92
N ASP A 449 15.32 -1.15 20.85
CA ASP A 449 14.81 -2.22 21.70
C ASP A 449 13.73 -1.72 22.66
N LEU A 450 13.93 -0.55 23.29
CA LEU A 450 12.91 0.12 24.10
C LEU A 450 11.58 0.29 23.33
N LEU A 451 11.66 0.80 22.09
CA LEU A 451 10.49 1.09 21.27
C LEU A 451 9.80 -0.18 20.74
N LEU A 452 10.57 -1.22 20.39
CA LEU A 452 10.03 -2.51 19.97
C LEU A 452 9.39 -3.27 21.14
N GLU A 453 10.05 -3.32 22.30
CA GLU A 453 9.54 -3.97 23.51
C GLU A 453 8.24 -3.33 23.97
N PHE A 454 8.19 -1.99 24.00
CA PHE A 454 6.95 -1.28 24.31
C PHE A 454 5.80 -1.72 23.38
N ARG A 455 6.08 -1.91 22.09
CA ARG A 455 5.09 -2.33 21.09
C ARG A 455 4.73 -3.82 21.17
N ILE A 456 5.64 -4.65 21.67
CA ILE A 456 5.45 -6.10 21.86
C ILE A 456 4.62 -6.38 23.12
N HIS A 457 4.98 -5.76 24.26
CA HIS A 457 4.35 -6.00 25.56
C HIS A 457 2.96 -5.38 25.69
N LYS A 458 2.78 -4.13 25.22
CA LYS A 458 1.45 -3.52 25.26
C LYS A 458 0.51 -4.22 24.25
N PRO A 459 -0.80 -4.27 24.51
CA PRO A 459 -1.75 -5.03 23.71
C PRO A 459 -2.09 -4.40 22.34
N PHE A 460 -1.13 -3.78 21.64
CA PHE A 460 -1.29 -3.20 20.31
C PHE A 460 -1.75 -4.23 19.28
N ARG A 461 -1.13 -5.42 19.29
CA ARG A 461 -1.50 -6.53 18.40
C ARG A 461 -2.94 -7.01 18.68
N LYS A 462 -3.31 -7.10 19.96
CA LYS A 462 -4.69 -7.42 20.38
C LYS A 462 -5.69 -6.37 19.89
N LEU A 463 -5.39 -5.07 20.02
CA LEU A 463 -6.25 -4.01 19.49
C LEU A 463 -6.37 -4.06 17.96
N ARG A 464 -5.26 -4.30 17.26
CA ARG A 464 -5.25 -4.44 15.79
C ARG A 464 -6.12 -5.61 15.33
N PHE A 465 -6.03 -6.76 16.01
CA PHE A 465 -6.84 -7.92 15.70
C PHE A 465 -8.32 -7.73 16.08
N ARG A 466 -8.62 -7.13 17.24
CA ARG A 466 -10.00 -6.78 17.64
C ARG A 466 -10.67 -5.87 16.62
N ARG A 467 -9.98 -4.84 16.14
CA ARG A 467 -10.47 -3.96 15.07
C ARG A 467 -10.80 -4.76 13.80
N TYR A 468 -9.93 -5.68 13.40
CA TYR A 468 -10.18 -6.55 12.25
C TYR A 468 -11.47 -7.37 12.42
N ILE A 469 -11.67 -7.99 13.59
CA ILE A 469 -12.88 -8.75 13.91
C ILE A 469 -14.13 -7.86 13.82
N LEU A 470 -14.09 -6.69 14.47
CA LEU A 470 -15.24 -5.78 14.51
C LEU A 470 -15.58 -5.24 13.11
N ALA A 471 -14.57 -4.87 12.31
CA ALA A 471 -14.76 -4.48 10.92
C ALA A 471 -15.43 -5.61 10.10
N LYS A 472 -14.98 -6.86 10.26
CA LYS A 472 -15.59 -8.01 9.60
C LYS A 472 -17.02 -8.28 10.08
N LYS A 473 -17.30 -8.14 11.37
CA LYS A 473 -18.66 -8.25 11.94
C LYS A 473 -19.58 -7.21 11.32
N LYS A 474 -19.15 -5.95 11.22
CA LYS A 474 -19.93 -4.88 10.60
C LYS A 474 -20.19 -5.15 9.12
N LEU A 475 -19.18 -5.57 8.35
CA LEU A 475 -19.37 -5.94 6.95
C LEU A 475 -20.39 -7.08 6.79
N ARG A 476 -20.32 -8.12 7.62
CA ARG A 476 -21.29 -9.22 7.61
C ARG A 476 -22.70 -8.74 7.93
N GLN A 477 -22.87 -7.91 8.95
CA GLN A 477 -24.15 -7.31 9.31
C GLN A 477 -24.76 -6.53 8.13
N LEU A 478 -23.94 -5.76 7.41
CA LEU A 478 -24.40 -5.01 6.22
C LEU A 478 -24.82 -5.95 5.08
N CYS A 479 -24.08 -7.03 4.84
CA CYS A 479 -24.47 -8.05 3.85
C CYS A 479 -25.79 -8.74 4.24
N GLN A 480 -25.95 -9.09 5.51
CA GLN A 480 -27.19 -9.69 6.03
C GLN A 480 -28.38 -8.76 5.89
N ARG A 481 -28.21 -7.45 6.08
CA ARG A 481 -29.27 -6.46 5.85
C ARG A 481 -29.70 -6.41 4.38
N LEU A 482 -28.76 -6.40 3.44
CA LEU A 482 -29.06 -6.39 2.01
C LEU A 482 -29.72 -7.68 1.52
N THR A 483 -29.43 -8.80 2.19
CA THR A 483 -29.92 -10.14 1.81
C THR A 483 -31.02 -10.65 2.73
N ALA A 484 -31.62 -9.78 3.55
CA ALA A 484 -32.56 -10.18 4.59
C ALA A 484 -33.85 -10.82 4.03
N GLN A 485 -34.33 -10.32 2.89
CA GLN A 485 -35.59 -10.77 2.28
C GLN A 485 -35.44 -12.05 1.45
N ALA A 486 -34.40 -12.15 0.62
CA ALA A 486 -34.28 -13.23 -0.38
C ALA A 486 -32.98 -14.05 -0.30
N GLY A 487 -32.09 -13.75 0.65
CA GLY A 487 -30.85 -14.49 0.85
C GLY A 487 -29.97 -14.55 -0.41
N ARG A 488 -29.79 -15.75 -0.98
CA ARG A 488 -29.01 -16.00 -2.20
C ARG A 488 -29.73 -15.53 -3.47
N ARG A 489 -31.07 -15.44 -3.46
CA ARG A 489 -31.91 -14.91 -4.55
C ARG A 489 -31.93 -13.37 -4.56
N THR A 490 -30.90 -12.74 -3.99
CA THR A 490 -30.64 -11.31 -4.12
C THR A 490 -29.55 -11.09 -5.17
N VAL A 491 -29.67 -10.04 -5.98
CA VAL A 491 -28.58 -9.54 -6.85
C VAL A 491 -28.34 -8.06 -6.59
N VAL A 492 -27.07 -7.66 -6.62
CA VAL A 492 -26.64 -6.28 -6.36
C VAL A 492 -25.85 -5.75 -7.55
N GLY A 493 -26.37 -4.68 -8.16
CA GLY A 493 -25.67 -3.83 -9.11
C GLY A 493 -24.77 -2.85 -8.36
N PHE A 494 -23.48 -3.12 -8.35
CA PHE A 494 -22.47 -2.43 -7.55
C PHE A 494 -21.68 -1.46 -8.43
N GLY A 495 -21.74 -0.15 -8.14
CA GLY A 495 -20.96 0.87 -8.86
C GLY A 495 -19.46 0.54 -8.89
N ASP A 496 -18.82 0.72 -10.04
CA ASP A 496 -17.41 0.40 -10.30
C ASP A 496 -16.42 1.40 -9.67
N TRP A 497 -16.55 1.57 -8.37
CA TRP A 497 -15.74 2.49 -7.58
C TRP A 497 -14.24 2.36 -7.84
N SER A 498 -13.64 3.46 -8.26
CA SER A 498 -12.19 3.61 -8.38
C SER A 498 -11.69 4.71 -7.46
N ASN A 499 -10.56 4.49 -6.80
CA ASN A 499 -9.95 5.48 -5.92
C ASN A 499 -9.12 6.49 -6.73
N THR A 500 -9.77 7.31 -7.54
CA THR A 500 -9.15 8.21 -8.55
C THR A 500 -8.62 9.52 -7.98
N ASP A 501 -8.54 9.69 -6.65
CA ASP A 501 -7.93 10.85 -5.98
C ASP A 501 -6.39 10.79 -6.05
N VAL A 502 -5.87 10.72 -7.28
CA VAL A 502 -4.44 10.65 -7.59
C VAL A 502 -3.71 11.89 -7.06
N SER A 503 -4.38 13.04 -7.11
CA SER A 503 -3.91 14.37 -6.68
C SER A 503 -4.00 14.61 -5.17
N GLY A 504 -4.73 13.78 -4.41
CA GLY A 504 -4.91 13.95 -2.96
C GLY A 504 -5.69 15.22 -2.60
N LEU A 505 -6.56 15.67 -3.50
CA LEU A 505 -7.40 16.86 -3.32
C LEU A 505 -8.37 16.68 -2.14
N LEU A 506 -8.85 15.44 -1.91
CA LEU A 506 -9.76 15.13 -0.82
C LEU A 506 -8.99 14.78 0.47
N LYS A 507 -8.46 15.81 1.14
CA LYS A 507 -7.81 15.68 2.45
C LYS A 507 -8.84 15.34 3.55
N LYS A 508 -8.43 14.55 4.55
CA LYS A 508 -9.18 14.24 5.79
C LYS A 508 -10.48 13.41 5.64
N CYS A 509 -10.78 12.87 4.47
CA CYS A 509 -11.89 11.93 4.23
C CYS A 509 -11.37 10.55 3.81
N PRO A 510 -10.99 9.67 4.76
CA PRO A 510 -10.44 8.37 4.42
C PRO A 510 -11.50 7.50 3.72
N ALA A 511 -11.13 6.86 2.62
CA ALA A 511 -12.02 5.94 1.94
C ALA A 511 -12.44 4.78 2.85
N GLY A 512 -13.70 4.37 2.75
CA GLY A 512 -14.21 3.16 3.39
C GLY A 512 -13.67 1.89 2.72
N PRO A 513 -13.84 0.71 3.33
CA PRO A 513 -13.33 -0.54 2.78
C PRO A 513 -14.24 -1.12 1.67
N VAL A 514 -14.57 -0.31 0.64
CA VAL A 514 -15.50 -0.64 -0.47
C VAL A 514 -15.17 -2.00 -1.10
N ASN A 515 -13.92 -2.22 -1.52
CA ASN A 515 -13.50 -3.50 -2.11
C ASN A 515 -13.57 -4.68 -1.13
N SER A 516 -13.43 -4.46 0.17
CA SER A 516 -13.60 -5.52 1.16
C SER A 516 -15.07 -5.83 1.43
N PHE A 517 -15.94 -4.82 1.32
CA PHE A 517 -17.39 -4.98 1.38
C PHE A 517 -17.90 -5.76 0.17
N ARG A 518 -17.54 -5.35 -1.06
CA ARG A 518 -17.87 -6.07 -2.30
C ARG A 518 -17.48 -7.55 -2.24
N ARG A 519 -16.25 -7.85 -1.79
CA ARG A 519 -15.78 -9.25 -1.64
C ARG A 519 -16.51 -10.04 -0.55
N GLU A 520 -16.97 -9.38 0.51
CA GLU A 520 -17.78 -10.05 1.53
C GLU A 520 -19.19 -10.31 1.00
N LEU A 521 -19.80 -9.33 0.32
CA LEU A 521 -21.14 -9.40 -0.26
C LEU A 521 -21.26 -10.53 -1.29
N LYS A 522 -20.24 -10.75 -2.13
CA LYS A 522 -20.15 -11.89 -3.08
C LYS A 522 -20.27 -13.28 -2.44
N LYS A 523 -20.15 -13.40 -1.11
CA LYS A 523 -20.37 -14.67 -0.39
C LYS A 523 -21.84 -14.90 -0.02
N HIS A 524 -22.62 -13.83 0.01
CA HIS A 524 -24.03 -13.81 0.41
C HIS A 524 -24.95 -13.81 -0.81
N CYS A 525 -24.61 -13.08 -1.87
CA CYS A 525 -25.43 -12.89 -3.05
C CYS A 525 -24.60 -12.68 -4.33
N ARG A 526 -25.26 -12.65 -5.51
CA ARG A 526 -24.65 -12.27 -6.79
C ARG A 526 -24.36 -10.76 -6.78
N VAL A 527 -23.18 -10.37 -7.24
CA VAL A 527 -22.76 -8.95 -7.29
C VAL A 527 -22.18 -8.64 -8.65
N GLU A 528 -22.88 -7.79 -9.39
CA GLU A 528 -22.50 -7.28 -10.70
C GLU A 528 -21.81 -5.93 -10.56
N THR A 529 -20.78 -5.69 -11.37
CA THR A 529 -20.10 -4.38 -11.39
C THR A 529 -20.66 -3.54 -12.54
N ILE A 530 -21.03 -2.28 -12.25
CA ILE A 530 -21.70 -1.36 -13.19
C ILE A 530 -20.88 -0.07 -13.32
N ASP A 531 -20.57 0.37 -14.56
CA ASP A 531 -19.87 1.65 -14.79
C ASP A 531 -20.68 2.84 -14.23
N GLU A 532 -20.04 3.67 -13.41
CA GLU A 532 -20.60 4.85 -12.75
C GLU A 532 -20.71 6.09 -13.66
N PHE A 533 -20.44 5.99 -14.97
CA PHE A 533 -20.46 7.13 -15.86
C PHE A 533 -21.80 7.90 -15.81
N ARG A 534 -21.72 9.14 -15.32
CA ARG A 534 -22.82 10.11 -15.15
C ARG A 534 -23.98 9.69 -14.23
N THR A 535 -23.87 8.57 -13.53
CA THR A 535 -24.96 8.02 -12.68
C THR A 535 -25.33 8.94 -11.52
N SER A 536 -24.38 9.71 -10.98
CA SER A 536 -24.63 10.72 -9.95
C SER A 536 -24.96 12.12 -10.50
N LYS A 537 -25.01 12.30 -11.83
CA LYS A 537 -25.27 13.60 -12.49
C LYS A 537 -26.65 13.66 -13.14
N LEU A 538 -27.10 12.55 -13.73
CA LEU A 538 -28.36 12.50 -14.46
C LEU A 538 -29.50 12.07 -13.57
N HIS A 539 -30.65 12.73 -13.70
CA HIS A 539 -31.86 12.36 -12.98
C HIS A 539 -32.36 10.99 -13.47
N LEU A 540 -32.76 10.13 -12.54
CA LEU A 540 -33.25 8.78 -12.86
C LEU A 540 -34.37 8.76 -13.89
N VAL A 541 -35.33 9.68 -13.78
CA VAL A 541 -36.57 9.60 -14.57
C VAL A 541 -36.40 10.21 -15.97
N CYS A 542 -35.79 11.39 -16.05
CA CYS A 542 -35.71 12.13 -17.32
C CYS A 542 -34.34 12.06 -18.00
N HIS A 543 -33.34 11.48 -17.33
CA HIS A 543 -31.96 11.41 -17.79
C HIS A 543 -31.31 12.78 -18.10
N CYS A 544 -31.93 13.89 -17.69
CA CYS A 544 -31.37 15.23 -17.80
C CYS A 544 -30.30 15.46 -16.72
N GLU A 545 -29.30 16.29 -17.04
CA GLU A 545 -28.27 16.67 -16.08
C GLU A 545 -28.85 17.56 -14.98
N MET A 546 -28.62 17.16 -13.72
CA MET A 546 -29.10 17.88 -12.56
C MET A 546 -28.06 18.90 -12.10
N LYS A 547 -28.55 20.04 -11.60
CA LYS A 547 -27.71 21.14 -11.12
C LYS A 547 -27.52 21.07 -9.60
N ASN A 548 -26.38 21.53 -9.12
CA ASN A 548 -26.16 21.62 -7.68
C ASN A 548 -26.96 22.79 -7.10
N GLN A 549 -27.45 22.62 -5.88
CA GLN A 549 -27.99 23.72 -5.10
C GLN A 549 -26.89 24.45 -4.33
N TYR A 550 -27.22 25.66 -3.87
CA TYR A 550 -26.32 26.52 -3.12
C TYR A 550 -26.99 26.92 -1.80
N SER A 551 -26.23 26.89 -0.71
CA SER A 551 -26.69 27.31 0.61
C SER A 551 -25.73 28.36 1.17
N LYS A 552 -26.27 29.43 1.76
CA LYS A 552 -25.47 30.34 2.59
C LYS A 552 -25.03 29.60 3.86
N ARG A 553 -23.74 29.69 4.19
CA ARG A 553 -23.16 29.06 5.38
C ARG A 553 -22.16 30.00 6.03
N LEU A 554 -22.24 30.12 7.35
CA LEU A 554 -21.23 30.79 8.14
C LEU A 554 -19.93 29.96 8.14
N CYS A 555 -18.82 30.57 7.72
CA CYS A 555 -17.53 29.92 7.77
C CYS A 555 -17.00 29.93 9.21
N LYS A 556 -16.71 28.75 9.76
CA LYS A 556 -16.30 28.58 11.17
C LYS A 556 -14.95 29.21 11.54
N LYS A 557 -14.11 29.57 10.55
CA LYS A 557 -12.78 30.11 10.79
C LYS A 557 -12.76 31.64 10.95
N ASP A 558 -13.60 32.33 10.20
CA ASP A 558 -13.58 33.78 10.04
C ASP A 558 -14.96 34.42 10.26
N GLY A 559 -16.01 33.64 10.54
CA GLY A 559 -17.36 34.15 10.80
C GLY A 559 -18.10 34.68 9.57
N VAL A 560 -17.48 34.65 8.39
CA VAL A 560 -18.03 35.23 7.17
C VAL A 560 -19.05 34.28 6.54
N GLU A 561 -20.21 34.81 6.15
CA GLU A 561 -21.23 34.06 5.42
C GLU A 561 -20.81 33.90 3.95
N ARG A 562 -20.78 32.65 3.47
CA ARG A 562 -20.42 32.32 2.09
C ARG A 562 -21.48 31.44 1.46
N THR A 563 -21.82 31.70 0.21
CA THR A 563 -22.68 30.84 -0.60
C THR A 563 -21.88 29.64 -1.07
N LEU A 564 -22.19 28.46 -0.52
CA LEU A 564 -21.47 27.22 -0.79
C LEU A 564 -22.33 26.23 -1.54
N LYS A 565 -21.71 25.54 -2.50
CA LYS A 565 -22.31 24.44 -3.25
C LYS A 565 -22.68 23.28 -2.30
N VAL A 566 -23.93 22.82 -2.37
CA VAL A 566 -24.43 21.67 -1.62
C VAL A 566 -24.28 20.42 -2.49
N HIS A 567 -23.16 19.71 -2.34
CA HIS A 567 -22.83 18.57 -3.19
C HIS A 567 -23.74 17.34 -3.04
N SER A 568 -24.48 17.22 -1.93
CA SER A 568 -25.33 16.06 -1.64
C SER A 568 -26.74 16.18 -2.22
N VAL A 569 -27.12 17.36 -2.71
CA VAL A 569 -28.48 17.67 -3.15
C VAL A 569 -28.43 18.26 -4.55
N LEU A 570 -29.18 17.66 -5.46
CA LEU A 570 -29.25 18.07 -6.85
C LEU A 570 -30.68 18.43 -7.23
N HIS A 571 -30.82 19.40 -8.11
CA HIS A 571 -32.09 19.91 -8.60
C HIS A 571 -32.24 19.54 -10.08
N CYS A 572 -33.34 18.88 -10.43
CA CYS A 572 -33.71 18.62 -11.81
C CYS A 572 -34.44 19.84 -12.38
N THR A 573 -33.92 20.44 -13.45
CA THR A 573 -34.55 21.59 -14.11
C THR A 573 -35.57 21.19 -15.19
N ASN A 574 -35.87 19.90 -15.33
CA ASN A 574 -36.82 19.45 -16.33
C ASN A 574 -38.26 19.69 -15.85
N ASN A 575 -39.07 20.37 -16.67
CA ASN A 575 -40.45 20.73 -16.33
C ASN A 575 -41.31 19.49 -16.04
N GLY A 576 -41.11 18.39 -16.79
CA GLY A 576 -41.82 17.13 -16.56
C GLY A 576 -41.47 16.42 -15.25
N CYS A 577 -40.46 16.89 -14.51
CA CYS A 577 -40.12 16.39 -13.18
C CYS A 577 -40.46 17.41 -12.07
N HIS A 578 -41.25 18.44 -12.37
CA HIS A 578 -41.74 19.46 -11.44
C HIS A 578 -40.65 20.11 -10.57
N GLY A 579 -39.44 20.30 -11.11
CA GLY A 579 -38.36 20.93 -10.35
C GLY A 579 -37.87 20.10 -9.15
N MET A 580 -38.01 18.77 -9.19
CA MET A 580 -37.74 17.93 -8.03
C MET A 580 -36.28 18.02 -7.57
N THR A 581 -36.12 18.11 -6.25
CA THR A 581 -34.83 18.11 -5.58
C THR A 581 -34.57 16.73 -5.02
N VAL A 582 -33.44 16.12 -5.40
CA VAL A 582 -33.11 14.74 -5.04
C VAL A 582 -31.77 14.65 -4.31
N ASN A 583 -31.65 13.64 -3.46
CA ASN A 583 -30.38 13.26 -2.88
C ASN A 583 -29.49 12.62 -3.97
N ARG A 584 -28.26 13.12 -4.11
CA ARG A 584 -27.33 12.70 -5.16
C ARG A 584 -27.00 11.21 -5.12
N ASP A 585 -26.65 10.70 -3.95
CA ASP A 585 -26.17 9.33 -3.77
C ASP A 585 -27.34 8.33 -3.87
N GLU A 586 -28.53 8.76 -3.43
CA GLU A 586 -29.76 8.00 -3.65
C GLU A 586 -30.12 7.90 -5.14
N ASN A 587 -30.10 9.02 -5.87
CA ASN A 587 -30.32 9.02 -7.32
C ASN A 587 -29.29 8.14 -8.04
N ALA A 588 -28.02 8.22 -7.65
CA ALA A 588 -26.97 7.35 -8.18
C ALA A 588 -27.29 5.87 -7.93
N SER A 589 -27.72 5.50 -6.73
CA SER A 589 -28.10 4.11 -6.40
C SER A 589 -29.32 3.63 -7.21
N LYS A 590 -30.30 4.50 -7.49
CA LYS A 590 -31.44 4.15 -8.35
C LYS A 590 -31.00 3.98 -9.82
N ASN A 591 -30.10 4.84 -10.31
CA ASN A 591 -29.50 4.66 -11.63
C ASN A 591 -28.70 3.35 -11.74
N MET A 592 -28.00 2.93 -10.67
CA MET A 592 -27.36 1.61 -10.63
C MET A 592 -28.37 0.48 -10.77
N LEU A 593 -29.51 0.59 -10.11
CA LEU A 593 -30.57 -0.42 -10.18
C LEU A 593 -31.17 -0.49 -11.60
N MET A 594 -31.49 0.66 -12.19
CA MET A 594 -31.97 0.72 -13.57
C MET A 594 -30.96 0.08 -14.53
N LEU A 595 -29.67 0.43 -14.42
CA LEU A 595 -28.62 -0.13 -15.28
C LEU A 595 -28.40 -1.64 -15.06
N LEU A 596 -28.65 -2.15 -13.85
CA LEU A 596 -28.65 -3.58 -13.58
C LEU A 596 -29.79 -4.26 -14.35
N ILE A 597 -31.00 -3.73 -14.23
CA ILE A 597 -32.19 -4.30 -14.87
C ILE A 597 -32.04 -4.25 -16.39
N GLU A 598 -31.88 -3.06 -16.96
CA GLU A 598 -31.85 -2.87 -18.41
C GLU A 598 -30.65 -3.57 -19.05
N CYS A 599 -29.43 -3.29 -18.58
CA CYS A 599 -28.22 -3.75 -19.27
C CYS A 599 -27.83 -5.19 -18.94
N LYS A 600 -28.12 -5.66 -17.72
CA LYS A 600 -27.58 -6.95 -17.23
C LYS A 600 -28.62 -8.06 -17.15
N LEU A 601 -29.89 -7.75 -16.83
CA LEU A 601 -30.98 -8.72 -16.81
C LEU A 601 -31.69 -8.79 -18.16
N CYS A 602 -32.09 -7.64 -18.72
CA CYS A 602 -32.83 -7.59 -19.98
C CYS A 602 -31.95 -7.59 -21.24
N GLY A 603 -30.62 -7.49 -21.09
CA GLY A 603 -29.67 -7.47 -22.20
C GLY A 603 -29.78 -6.24 -23.12
N GLN A 604 -30.42 -5.16 -22.67
CA GLN A 604 -30.59 -3.94 -23.45
C GLN A 604 -29.27 -3.17 -23.60
N PRO A 605 -29.09 -2.43 -24.71
CA PRO A 605 -27.94 -1.55 -24.86
C PRO A 605 -27.96 -0.47 -23.77
N ARG A 606 -26.79 -0.14 -23.24
CA ARG A 606 -26.66 0.89 -22.21
C ARG A 606 -27.19 2.23 -22.74
N PRO A 607 -28.09 2.92 -22.01
CA PRO A 607 -28.67 4.17 -22.52
C PRO A 607 -27.58 5.20 -22.83
N LEU A 608 -27.71 5.89 -23.96
CA LEU A 608 -26.69 6.79 -24.50
C LEU A 608 -26.26 7.87 -23.49
N ALA A 609 -27.20 8.37 -22.69
CA ALA A 609 -26.93 9.38 -21.66
C ALA A 609 -25.93 8.90 -20.60
N PHE A 610 -25.88 7.59 -20.31
CA PHE A 610 -24.97 6.94 -19.38
C PHE A 610 -23.78 6.27 -20.06
N SER A 611 -23.59 6.46 -21.37
CA SER A 611 -22.48 5.88 -22.14
C SER A 611 -21.37 6.91 -22.37
N ARG A 612 -20.11 6.47 -22.32
CA ARG A 612 -18.97 7.34 -22.67
C ARG A 612 -19.00 7.64 -24.18
N PRO A 613 -18.66 8.86 -24.61
CA PRO A 613 -18.43 9.14 -26.03
C PRO A 613 -17.43 8.13 -26.57
N ARG A 614 -17.69 7.55 -27.75
CA ARG A 614 -16.68 6.73 -28.45
C ARG A 614 -15.53 7.68 -28.81
N THR A 615 -14.38 7.45 -28.18
CA THR A 615 -13.11 8.14 -28.49
C THR A 615 -12.46 7.57 -29.72
#